data_AF-A0A967EZT1-F1
#
_entry.id   AF-A0A967EZT1-F1
#
_cell.length_a   1.000
_cell.length_b   1.000
_cell.length_c   1.000
_cell.angle_alpha   90.00
_cell.angle_beta   90.00
_cell.angle_gamma   90.00
#
_symmetry.space_group_name_H-M   'P 1'
#
loop_
_entity.id
_entity.type
_entity.pdbx_description
1 polymer ?
#
loop_
_entity_poly.entity_id
_entity_poly.type
_entity_poly.pdbx_seq_one_letter_code
_entity_poly.pdbx_strand_id
1 'polypeptide(L)'
;MTGFYATRLMTPWRVGVGTAGAFTDLVLINGAERVREFKASSKPSDPAGGVVMALGLAARVCKTTIGELLVGFRQFIHGSTIATNTILECKGTRVGLLVTDGFCDALEIRRDNRESSWGHRLLYPPILVSRKFGRPIAERIGCNREVVIPLDEAGIADQVEVAGYHLPLPAVSIHAESEGGGTIAQLDSGGMTCANPDGAGALSGLAAYAPGESDPTVTDAQFVQGRLCSTEYAGGLIELMAGLADKAIEISIGKDTGLTTAGAAIGNVRLIEQCVVRAIEQVSIERGLDPSRFVLIATGAAGPISGAAKAVYGGVINDDGSSDQSATRFLRATYGEKSSRTKHNPVEV
;
A
#
# COMPACT_ATOMS: atom_id res chain seq x y z
N MET A 1 -5.87 14.48 -45.56
CA MET A 1 -4.55 13.98 -45.10
C MET A 1 -4.75 13.44 -43.69
N THR A 2 -5.12 12.15 -43.57
CA THR A 2 -4.33 11.06 -42.95
C THR A 2 -4.07 11.30 -41.46
N GLY A 3 -4.66 10.63 -40.45
CA GLY A 3 -5.32 9.33 -40.37
C GLY A 3 -4.88 8.69 -39.05
N PHE A 4 -5.59 8.94 -37.94
CA PHE A 4 -5.23 8.44 -36.59
C PHE A 4 -6.37 7.75 -35.82
N TYR A 5 -7.49 7.44 -36.46
CA TYR A 5 -8.62 6.79 -35.79
C TYR A 5 -8.86 5.37 -36.33
N ALA A 6 -9.02 4.45 -35.39
CA ALA A 6 -9.39 3.04 -35.53
C ALA A 6 -8.26 2.07 -35.88
N THR A 7 -7.62 1.51 -34.84
CA THR A 7 -7.05 0.17 -34.92
C THR A 7 -7.75 -0.72 -33.90
N ARG A 8 -8.44 -1.74 -34.43
CA ARG A 8 -8.96 -2.89 -33.69
C ARG A 8 -7.84 -3.49 -32.83
N LEU A 9 -8.16 -3.88 -31.61
CA LEU A 9 -7.21 -4.50 -30.71
C LEU A 9 -6.69 -5.84 -31.31
N MET A 10 -5.50 -5.84 -31.94
CA MET A 10 -4.69 -7.05 -32.22
C MET A 10 -4.37 -7.90 -30.98
N THR A 11 -5.05 -9.04 -30.87
CA THR A 11 -4.76 -10.12 -29.91
C THR A 11 -3.42 -10.81 -30.17
N PRO A 12 -2.76 -11.36 -29.14
CA PRO A 12 -3.19 -11.44 -27.74
C PRO A 12 -2.82 -10.21 -26.90
N TRP A 13 -3.60 -9.95 -25.86
CA TRP A 13 -3.41 -8.85 -24.91
C TRP A 13 -2.95 -9.36 -23.54
N ARG A 14 -2.13 -8.56 -22.86
CA ARG A 14 -1.77 -8.74 -21.45
C ARG A 14 -2.47 -7.66 -20.64
N VAL A 15 -3.06 -8.06 -19.51
CA VAL A 15 -3.81 -7.17 -18.62
C VAL A 15 -3.22 -7.20 -17.23
N GLY A 16 -2.89 -6.02 -16.72
CA GLY A 16 -2.41 -5.81 -15.36
C GLY A 16 -3.42 -4.93 -14.66
N VAL A 17 -3.79 -5.30 -13.45
CA VAL A 17 -4.73 -4.54 -12.63
C VAL A 17 -4.09 -4.28 -11.27
N GLY A 18 -4.02 -3.02 -10.89
CA GLY A 18 -3.63 -2.58 -9.56
C GLY A 18 -4.86 -2.06 -8.80
N THR A 19 -5.33 -2.78 -7.79
CA THR A 19 -6.33 -2.24 -6.85
C THR A 19 -5.61 -1.63 -5.66
N ALA A 20 -5.57 -0.31 -5.58
CA ALA A 20 -4.89 0.40 -4.49
C ALA A 20 -5.75 1.58 -3.97
N GLY A 21 -6.11 1.52 -2.69
CA GLY A 21 -6.82 2.62 -2.01
C GLY A 21 -8.02 3.16 -2.78
N ALA A 22 -7.91 4.41 -3.26
CA ALA A 22 -8.98 5.16 -3.91
C ALA A 22 -9.27 4.81 -5.37
N PHE A 23 -8.30 4.26 -6.11
CA PHE A 23 -8.44 4.00 -7.54
C PHE A 23 -8.03 2.58 -7.90
N THR A 24 -8.69 2.05 -8.93
CA THR A 24 -8.30 0.82 -9.60
C THR A 24 -7.67 1.22 -10.91
N ASP A 25 -6.41 0.87 -11.07
CA ASP A 25 -5.65 1.09 -12.27
C ASP A 25 -5.64 -0.18 -13.12
N LEU A 26 -5.77 0.00 -14.43
CA LEU A 26 -5.77 -1.08 -15.40
C LEU A 26 -4.85 -0.72 -16.55
N VAL A 27 -3.93 -1.63 -16.84
CA VAL A 27 -2.95 -1.52 -17.91
C VAL A 27 -3.20 -2.62 -18.94
N LEU A 28 -3.36 -2.24 -20.20
CA LEU A 28 -3.42 -3.13 -21.35
C LEU A 28 -2.15 -3.02 -22.17
N ILE A 29 -1.51 -4.16 -22.46
CA ILE A 29 -0.38 -4.23 -23.40
C ILE A 29 -0.76 -5.10 -24.58
N ASN A 30 -0.59 -4.56 -25.79
CA ASN A 30 -0.89 -5.28 -27.03
C ASN A 30 0.28 -6.12 -27.55
N GLY A 31 0.02 -6.96 -28.56
CA GLY A 31 1.07 -7.74 -29.23
C GLY A 31 2.16 -6.92 -29.95
N ALA A 32 1.99 -5.60 -30.06
CA ALA A 32 2.98 -4.65 -30.58
C ALA A 32 3.61 -3.79 -29.46
N GLU A 33 3.53 -4.24 -28.20
CA GLU A 33 4.05 -3.58 -26.99
C GLU A 33 3.50 -2.16 -26.70
N ARG A 34 2.38 -1.78 -27.31
CA ARG A 34 1.69 -0.53 -26.99
C ARG A 34 0.92 -0.67 -25.68
N VAL A 35 1.18 0.26 -24.78
CA VAL A 35 0.55 0.36 -23.46
C VAL A 35 -0.67 1.29 -23.55
N ARG A 36 -1.77 0.90 -22.89
CA ARG A 36 -2.95 1.74 -22.64
C ARG A 36 -3.34 1.63 -21.19
N GLU A 37 -3.73 2.75 -20.60
CA GLU A 37 -4.04 2.84 -19.18
C GLU A 37 -5.45 3.35 -18.97
N PHE A 38 -6.09 2.83 -17.93
CA PHE A 38 -7.44 3.17 -17.54
C PHE A 38 -7.48 3.27 -16.02
N LYS A 39 -8.17 4.29 -15.51
CA LYS A 39 -8.37 4.51 -14.08
C LYS A 39 -9.87 4.49 -13.78
N ALA A 40 -10.25 3.75 -12.75
CA ALA A 40 -11.62 3.70 -12.25
C ALA A 40 -11.61 3.98 -10.73
N SER A 41 -12.72 4.49 -10.20
CA SER A 41 -12.88 4.66 -8.75
C SER A 41 -12.99 3.29 -8.07
N SER A 42 -12.20 3.08 -7.01
CA SER A 42 -12.30 1.89 -6.16
C SER A 42 -13.35 2.07 -5.09
N LYS A 43 -14.07 0.99 -4.76
CA LYS A 43 -14.92 0.90 -3.58
C LYS A 43 -14.34 -0.13 -2.62
N PRO A 44 -13.93 0.23 -1.40
CA PRO A 44 -13.40 -0.73 -0.43
C PRO A 44 -14.36 -1.88 -0.13
N SER A 45 -15.67 -1.63 -0.16
CA SER A 45 -16.72 -2.63 0.04
C SER A 45 -16.93 -3.58 -1.15
N ASP A 46 -16.45 -3.21 -2.34
CA ASP A 46 -16.52 -4.03 -3.55
C ASP A 46 -15.28 -3.82 -4.44
N PRO A 47 -14.13 -4.43 -4.08
CA PRO A 47 -12.90 -4.34 -4.87
C PRO A 47 -13.05 -4.91 -6.28
N ALA A 48 -13.87 -5.95 -6.44
CA ALA A 48 -14.11 -6.58 -7.74
C ALA A 48 -14.85 -5.62 -8.70
N GLY A 49 -15.82 -4.86 -8.19
CA GLY A 49 -16.53 -3.83 -8.94
C GLY A 49 -15.60 -2.78 -9.56
N GLY A 50 -14.54 -2.37 -8.84
CA GLY A 50 -13.51 -1.46 -9.36
C GLY A 50 -12.82 -2.00 -10.61
N VAL A 51 -12.45 -3.29 -10.58
CA VAL A 51 -11.83 -3.98 -11.73
C VAL A 51 -12.79 -4.08 -12.92
N VAL A 52 -14.05 -4.43 -12.67
CA VAL A 52 -15.07 -4.54 -13.72
C VAL A 52 -15.33 -3.17 -14.37
N MET A 53 -15.38 -2.10 -13.59
CA MET A 53 -15.52 -0.74 -14.12
C MET A 53 -14.33 -0.34 -14.99
N ALA A 54 -13.10 -0.62 -14.56
CA ALA A 54 -11.90 -0.36 -15.35
C ALA A 54 -11.90 -1.14 -16.68
N LEU A 55 -12.30 -2.42 -16.66
CA LEU A 55 -12.49 -3.23 -17.86
C LEU A 55 -13.58 -2.68 -18.79
N GLY A 56 -14.68 -2.18 -18.23
CA GLY A 56 -15.76 -1.55 -18.99
C GLY A 56 -15.33 -0.24 -19.68
N LEU A 57 -14.53 0.58 -18.99
CA LEU A 57 -13.90 1.77 -19.57
C LEU A 57 -12.97 1.39 -20.72
N ALA A 58 -12.13 0.38 -20.51
CA ALA A 58 -11.23 -0.12 -21.55
C ALA A 58 -11.99 -0.65 -22.76
N ALA A 59 -13.06 -1.42 -22.55
CA ALA A 59 -13.95 -1.93 -23.59
C ALA A 59 -14.54 -0.79 -24.44
N ARG A 60 -15.07 0.24 -23.78
CA ARG A 60 -15.67 1.41 -24.43
C ARG A 60 -14.67 2.18 -25.29
N VAL A 61 -13.49 2.51 -24.73
CA VAL A 61 -12.45 3.26 -25.46
C VAL A 61 -11.89 2.45 -26.62
N CYS A 62 -11.75 1.14 -26.44
CA CYS A 62 -11.27 0.24 -27.48
C CYS A 62 -12.36 -0.21 -28.46
N LYS A 63 -13.60 0.28 -28.32
CA LYS A 63 -14.76 -0.04 -29.17
C LYS A 63 -15.00 -1.55 -29.28
N THR A 64 -14.98 -2.24 -28.14
CA THR A 64 -15.16 -3.69 -28.01
C THR A 64 -16.03 -3.98 -26.79
N THR A 65 -16.38 -5.24 -26.56
CA THR A 65 -17.06 -5.67 -25.33
C THR A 65 -16.06 -6.20 -24.30
N ILE A 66 -16.46 -6.26 -23.03
CA ILE A 66 -15.65 -6.93 -22.00
C ILE A 66 -15.43 -8.40 -22.39
N GLY A 67 -16.47 -9.10 -22.87
CA GLY A 67 -16.33 -10.50 -23.30
C GLY A 67 -15.29 -10.70 -24.40
N GLU A 68 -15.27 -9.84 -25.41
CA GLU A 68 -14.26 -9.86 -26.48
C GLU A 68 -12.85 -9.54 -25.97
N LEU A 69 -12.71 -8.61 -25.02
CA LEU A 69 -11.43 -8.37 -24.35
C LEU A 69 -10.95 -9.64 -23.63
N LEU A 70 -11.82 -10.25 -22.82
CA LEU A 70 -11.49 -11.44 -22.01
C LEU A 70 -11.06 -12.63 -22.88
N VAL A 71 -11.70 -12.83 -24.04
CA VAL A 71 -11.35 -13.91 -24.98
C VAL A 71 -9.95 -13.70 -25.59
N GLY A 72 -9.51 -12.46 -25.74
CA GLY A 72 -8.21 -12.10 -26.28
C GLY A 72 -7.05 -12.12 -25.28
N PHE A 73 -7.30 -12.53 -24.02
CA PHE A 73 -6.30 -12.48 -22.96
C PHE A 73 -5.32 -13.64 -23.03
N ARG A 74 -4.03 -13.29 -23.00
CA ARG A 74 -2.94 -14.26 -22.76
C ARG A 74 -2.52 -14.31 -21.30
N GLN A 75 -2.68 -13.20 -20.58
CA GLN A 75 -2.24 -13.08 -19.19
C GLN A 75 -3.07 -12.02 -18.48
N PHE A 76 -3.47 -12.33 -17.25
CA PHE A 76 -4.12 -11.42 -16.33
C PHE A 76 -3.34 -11.42 -15.02
N ILE A 77 -2.81 -10.26 -14.62
CA ILE A 77 -2.09 -10.10 -13.34
C ILE A 77 -2.87 -9.12 -12.48
N HIS A 78 -3.12 -9.51 -11.24
CA HIS A 78 -3.80 -8.67 -10.26
C HIS A 78 -2.85 -8.41 -9.08
N GLY A 79 -2.48 -7.15 -8.89
CA GLY A 79 -1.80 -6.67 -7.70
C GLY A 79 -2.78 -5.90 -6.81
N SER A 80 -2.73 -6.14 -5.51
CA SER A 80 -3.61 -5.45 -4.56
C SER A 80 -2.85 -5.02 -3.32
N THR A 81 -3.12 -3.80 -2.83
CA THR A 81 -2.61 -3.32 -1.54
C THR A 81 -3.56 -3.61 -0.38
N ILE A 82 -4.70 -4.27 -0.63
CA ILE A 82 -5.71 -4.55 0.40
C ILE A 82 -5.10 -5.31 1.58
N ALA A 83 -4.31 -6.36 1.31
CA ALA A 83 -3.69 -7.15 2.36
C ALA A 83 -2.70 -6.31 3.21
N THR A 84 -1.83 -5.53 2.56
CA THR A 84 -0.84 -4.68 3.24
C THR A 84 -1.50 -3.59 4.05
N ASN A 85 -2.47 -2.86 3.49
CA ASN A 85 -3.19 -1.81 4.20
C ASN A 85 -4.01 -2.37 5.36
N THR A 86 -4.59 -3.56 5.21
CA THR A 86 -5.31 -4.23 6.32
C THR A 86 -4.39 -4.51 7.51
N ILE A 87 -3.11 -4.84 7.24
CA ILE A 87 -2.10 -5.05 8.28
C ILE A 87 -1.67 -3.71 8.90
N LEU A 88 -1.35 -2.70 8.07
CA LEU A 88 -0.90 -1.39 8.53
C LEU A 88 -1.97 -0.65 9.36
N GLU A 89 -3.22 -0.66 8.89
CA GLU A 89 -4.36 -0.03 9.56
C GLU A 89 -4.95 -0.90 10.69
N CYS A 90 -4.42 -2.11 10.91
CA CYS A 90 -4.94 -3.07 11.88
C CYS A 90 -6.45 -3.39 11.73
N LYS A 91 -7.01 -3.27 10.52
CA LYS A 91 -8.45 -3.48 10.22
C LYS A 91 -8.81 -4.92 9.86
N GLY A 92 -7.93 -5.88 10.19
CA GLY A 92 -8.15 -7.29 9.93
C GLY A 92 -9.28 -7.91 10.77
N THR A 93 -9.72 -9.10 10.38
CA THR A 93 -10.63 -9.90 11.20
C THR A 93 -9.90 -10.37 12.46
N ARG A 94 -10.62 -10.49 13.58
CA ARG A 94 -10.08 -11.08 14.81
C ARG A 94 -9.70 -12.53 14.57
N VAL A 95 -8.44 -12.86 14.79
CA VAL A 95 -7.90 -14.22 14.65
C VAL A 95 -7.36 -14.71 15.99
N GLY A 96 -7.46 -16.02 16.21
CA GLY A 96 -6.78 -16.72 17.30
C GLY A 96 -5.50 -17.37 16.81
N LEU A 97 -4.55 -17.61 17.71
CA LEU A 97 -3.29 -18.27 17.39
C LEU A 97 -3.18 -19.60 18.14
N LEU A 98 -3.15 -20.70 17.39
CA LEU A 98 -2.75 -22.01 17.91
C LEU A 98 -1.23 -22.13 17.83
N VAL A 99 -0.60 -22.41 18.96
CA VAL A 99 0.84 -22.56 19.06
C VAL A 99 1.19 -23.75 19.91
N THR A 100 2.36 -24.31 19.68
CA THR A 100 2.88 -25.35 20.55
C THR A 100 3.04 -24.83 21.99
N ASP A 101 2.70 -25.65 22.98
CA ASP A 101 2.76 -25.25 24.40
C ASP A 101 4.13 -24.67 24.79
N GLY A 102 4.11 -23.62 25.62
CA GLY A 102 5.30 -22.82 25.94
C GLY A 102 5.75 -21.80 24.88
N PHE A 103 5.05 -21.67 23.74
CA PHE A 103 5.37 -20.69 22.68
C PHE A 103 4.31 -19.59 22.47
N CYS A 104 3.32 -19.46 23.37
CA CYS A 104 2.28 -18.41 23.30
C CYS A 104 2.83 -16.98 23.26
N ASP A 105 4.00 -16.77 23.84
CA ASP A 105 4.59 -15.44 23.94
C ASP A 105 5.49 -15.11 22.74
N ALA A 106 5.61 -16.02 21.76
CA ALA A 106 6.55 -15.88 20.64
C ALA A 106 6.36 -14.60 19.82
N LEU A 107 5.10 -14.17 19.61
CA LEU A 107 4.80 -12.91 18.92
C LEU A 107 5.11 -11.67 19.76
N GLU A 108 5.00 -11.76 21.09
CA GLU A 108 5.32 -10.65 21.99
C GLU A 108 6.84 -10.51 22.18
N ILE A 109 7.55 -11.64 22.22
CA ILE A 109 9.02 -11.72 22.32
C ILE A 109 9.71 -11.23 21.04
N ARG A 110 9.07 -11.37 19.87
CA ARG A 110 9.55 -10.87 18.55
C ARG A 110 10.92 -11.34 18.12
N ARG A 111 11.52 -12.32 18.81
CA ARG A 111 12.91 -12.77 18.61
C ARG A 111 13.91 -11.60 18.63
N ASP A 112 13.67 -10.59 19.49
CA ASP A 112 14.44 -9.34 19.56
C ASP A 112 14.51 -8.54 18.24
N ASN A 113 13.59 -8.80 17.30
CA ASN A 113 13.51 -8.04 16.07
C ASN A 113 12.98 -6.63 16.37
N ARG A 114 13.86 -5.63 16.24
CA ARG A 114 13.57 -4.21 16.44
C ARG A 114 13.63 -3.49 15.11
N GLU A 115 12.77 -2.49 14.97
CA GLU A 115 12.77 -1.60 13.81
C GLU A 115 14.09 -0.81 13.74
N SER A 116 14.52 -0.24 14.87
CA SER A 116 15.83 0.39 15.00
C SER A 116 16.62 -0.25 16.14
N SER A 117 17.78 -0.82 15.82
CA SER A 117 18.67 -1.45 16.81
C SER A 117 19.17 -0.48 17.89
N TRP A 118 19.16 0.82 17.61
CA TRP A 118 19.66 1.89 18.49
C TRP A 118 18.56 2.64 19.24
N GLY A 119 17.30 2.48 18.81
CA GLY A 119 16.14 3.17 19.36
C GLY A 119 15.55 2.51 20.61
N HIS A 120 16.29 2.48 21.73
CA HIS A 120 15.87 1.81 22.97
C HIS A 120 14.59 2.36 23.63
N ARG A 121 14.08 3.51 23.17
CA ARG A 121 12.83 4.12 23.64
C ARG A 121 11.68 3.98 22.63
N LEU A 122 11.92 3.38 21.47
CA LEU A 122 10.87 3.16 20.48
C LEU A 122 9.94 2.06 20.99
N LEU A 123 8.64 2.35 20.91
CA LEU A 123 7.62 1.35 21.19
C LEU A 123 7.56 0.37 20.03
N TYR A 124 7.35 -0.90 20.33
CA TYR A 124 7.10 -1.91 19.31
C TYR A 124 5.73 -1.68 18.65
N PRO A 125 5.59 -1.95 17.33
CA PRO A 125 4.30 -1.85 16.66
C PRO A 125 3.27 -2.82 17.30
N PRO A 126 1.96 -2.56 17.23
CA PRO A 126 0.95 -3.42 17.83
C PRO A 126 1.08 -4.89 17.43
N ILE A 127 0.77 -5.81 18.36
CA ILE A 127 0.84 -7.26 18.09
C ILE A 127 -0.44 -7.69 17.37
N LEU A 128 -0.29 -8.36 16.22
CA LEU A 128 -1.43 -8.82 15.41
C LEU A 128 -2.36 -9.76 16.18
N VAL A 129 -1.79 -10.65 17.00
CA VAL A 129 -2.55 -11.55 17.89
C VAL A 129 -1.96 -11.46 19.29
N SER A 130 -2.68 -10.79 20.19
CA SER A 130 -2.31 -10.73 21.61
C SER A 130 -2.32 -12.13 22.23
N ARG A 131 -1.43 -12.37 23.20
CA ARG A 131 -1.36 -13.61 23.98
C ARG A 131 -2.71 -14.11 24.52
N LYS A 132 -3.65 -13.22 24.86
CA LYS A 132 -5.00 -13.60 25.34
C LYS A 132 -5.84 -14.39 24.32
N PHE A 133 -5.47 -14.30 23.03
CA PHE A 133 -6.07 -15.06 21.93
C PHE A 133 -5.16 -16.22 21.46
N GLY A 134 -4.02 -16.42 22.12
CA GLY A 134 -3.14 -17.56 21.93
C GLY A 134 -3.63 -18.77 22.71
N ARG A 135 -3.63 -19.94 22.07
CA ARG A 135 -3.99 -21.22 22.67
C ARG A 135 -2.82 -22.19 22.55
N PRO A 136 -2.24 -22.61 23.68
CA PRO A 136 -1.19 -23.62 23.68
C PRO A 136 -1.79 -24.98 23.35
N ILE A 137 -1.15 -25.71 22.43
CA ILE A 137 -1.44 -27.10 22.13
C ILE A 137 -0.32 -27.95 22.72
N ALA A 138 -0.70 -28.92 23.54
CA ALA A 138 0.21 -29.92 24.07
C ALA A 138 0.65 -30.87 22.94
N GLU A 139 1.67 -30.47 22.20
CA GLU A 139 2.37 -31.28 21.19
C GLU A 139 3.86 -30.90 21.17
N ARG A 140 4.69 -31.74 20.56
CA ARG A 140 6.08 -31.38 20.27
C ARG A 140 6.67 -32.20 19.13
N ILE A 141 7.24 -31.50 18.15
CA ILE A 141 8.10 -32.08 17.12
C ILE A 141 9.56 -31.60 17.33
N GLY A 142 10.50 -32.53 17.35
CA GLY A 142 11.94 -32.27 17.45
C GLY A 142 12.52 -31.72 16.15
N CYS A 143 13.73 -31.16 16.21
CA CYS A 143 14.40 -30.57 15.04
C CYS A 143 14.73 -31.59 13.94
N ASN A 144 14.84 -32.88 14.29
CA ASN A 144 15.00 -34.01 13.39
C ASN A 144 13.67 -34.57 12.85
N ARG A 145 12.54 -33.90 13.13
CA ARG A 145 11.16 -34.30 12.79
C ARG A 145 10.63 -35.49 13.59
N GLU A 146 11.27 -35.88 14.67
CA GLU A 146 10.71 -36.88 15.58
C GLU A 146 9.56 -36.28 16.40
N VAL A 147 8.54 -37.09 16.69
CA VAL A 147 7.46 -36.69 17.59
C VAL A 147 7.95 -36.91 19.03
N VAL A 148 8.18 -35.82 19.76
CA VAL A 148 8.61 -35.85 21.16
C VAL A 148 7.41 -35.93 22.09
N ILE A 149 6.35 -35.17 21.79
CA ILE A 149 5.06 -35.23 22.47
C ILE A 149 3.99 -35.37 21.38
N PRO A 150 3.21 -36.48 21.37
CA PRO A 150 2.16 -36.66 20.39
C PRO A 150 1.06 -35.63 20.57
N LEU A 151 0.38 -35.30 19.48
CA LEU A 151 -0.76 -34.39 19.48
C LEU A 151 -1.93 -35.00 20.27
N ASP A 152 -2.43 -34.29 21.27
CA ASP A 152 -3.68 -34.65 21.94
C ASP A 152 -4.89 -34.15 21.13
N GLU A 153 -5.35 -34.97 20.18
CA GLU A 153 -6.47 -34.65 19.31
C GLU A 153 -7.80 -34.45 20.07
N ALA A 154 -7.98 -35.15 21.20
CA ALA A 154 -9.19 -35.03 22.02
C ALA A 154 -9.23 -33.68 22.78
N GLY A 155 -8.06 -33.20 23.23
CA GLY A 155 -7.92 -31.88 23.86
C GLY A 155 -8.10 -30.69 22.90
N ILE A 156 -7.99 -30.93 21.58
CA ILE A 156 -8.15 -29.90 20.53
C ILE A 156 -9.61 -29.75 20.09
N ALA A 157 -10.39 -30.83 20.14
CA ALA A 157 -11.78 -30.87 19.69
C ALA A 157 -12.70 -29.90 20.45
N ASP A 158 -12.38 -29.56 21.70
CA ASP A 158 -13.11 -28.58 22.52
C ASP A 158 -12.61 -27.13 22.32
N GLN A 159 -11.60 -26.88 21.48
CA GLN A 159 -10.86 -25.63 21.55
C GLN A 159 -10.85 -24.73 20.31
N VAL A 160 -11.09 -25.17 19.07
CA VAL A 160 -10.97 -24.24 17.90
C VAL A 160 -11.77 -24.64 16.65
N GLU A 161 -12.44 -23.65 16.05
CA GLU A 161 -12.51 -23.44 14.59
C GLU A 161 -11.75 -22.13 14.29
N VAL A 162 -10.76 -22.13 13.36
CA VAL A 162 -10.22 -20.95 12.62
C VAL A 162 -8.99 -21.30 11.75
N ALA A 163 -8.99 -20.72 10.55
CA ALA A 163 -8.08 -20.89 9.42
C ALA A 163 -6.61 -20.48 9.70
N GLY A 164 -5.74 -21.47 9.81
CA GLY A 164 -4.32 -21.29 10.07
C GLY A 164 -3.50 -20.87 8.86
N TYR A 165 -2.54 -19.96 9.06
CA TYR A 165 -1.27 -19.88 8.31
C TYR A 165 -0.23 -19.08 9.10
N HIS A 166 1.02 -19.55 9.07
CA HIS A 166 2.23 -18.74 9.19
C HIS A 166 3.07 -18.99 7.93
N LEU A 167 3.49 -17.93 7.23
CA LEU A 167 4.19 -18.03 5.95
C LEU A 167 5.61 -17.47 6.03
N PRO A 168 6.65 -18.32 6.16
CA PRO A 168 8.03 -17.95 5.89
C PRO A 168 8.28 -18.06 4.37
N LEU A 169 7.82 -17.06 3.62
CA LEU A 169 8.09 -16.98 2.18
C LEU A 169 9.36 -16.17 1.92
N PRO A 170 10.24 -16.59 0.99
CA PRO A 170 11.29 -15.72 0.48
C PRO A 170 10.62 -14.54 -0.25
N ALA A 171 10.53 -13.41 0.43
CA ALA A 171 9.90 -12.19 -0.07
C ALA A 171 10.95 -11.16 -0.48
N VAL A 172 10.59 -10.31 -1.45
CA VAL A 172 11.31 -9.05 -1.67
C VAL A 172 11.09 -8.19 -0.41
N SER A 173 12.18 -7.65 0.14
CA SER A 173 12.10 -6.73 1.29
C SER A 173 11.38 -5.46 0.86
N ILE A 174 10.09 -5.37 1.16
CA ILE A 174 9.30 -4.15 0.99
C ILE A 174 9.14 -3.52 2.36
N HIS A 175 9.57 -2.26 2.48
CA HIS A 175 9.22 -1.43 3.61
C HIS A 175 8.00 -0.62 3.19
N ALA A 176 6.88 -0.84 3.89
CA ALA A 176 5.61 -0.21 3.57
C ALA A 176 5.31 0.82 4.65
N GLU A 177 4.99 2.02 4.21
CA GLU A 177 4.56 3.13 5.06
C GLU A 177 3.08 3.39 4.83
N SER A 178 2.37 3.83 5.87
CA SER A 178 0.93 4.10 5.80
C SER A 178 0.64 5.48 5.19
N GLU A 179 1.66 6.33 5.07
CA GLU A 179 1.55 7.72 4.66
C GLU A 179 1.38 7.87 3.14
N GLY A 180 0.33 8.58 2.74
CA GLY A 180 0.02 8.86 1.35
C GLY A 180 -0.87 10.09 1.19
N GLY A 181 -1.44 10.27 0.00
CA GLY A 181 -2.29 11.44 -0.29
C GLY A 181 -3.53 11.55 0.60
N GLY A 182 -4.04 10.44 1.12
CA GLY A 182 -5.22 10.40 2.00
C GLY A 182 -4.90 10.47 3.50
N THR A 183 -3.64 10.66 3.89
CA THR A 183 -3.28 10.76 5.32
C THR A 183 -3.89 12.02 5.93
N ILE A 184 -4.52 11.88 7.09
CA ILE A 184 -5.14 12.98 7.82
C ILE A 184 -4.08 13.68 8.66
N ALA A 185 -4.06 15.01 8.63
CA ALA A 185 -3.28 15.78 9.58
C ALA A 185 -4.15 16.24 10.75
N GLN A 186 -3.70 15.95 11.97
CA GLN A 186 -4.39 16.28 13.21
C GLN A 186 -3.42 16.87 14.23
N LEU A 187 -3.93 17.52 15.26
CA LEU A 187 -3.13 17.95 16.41
C LEU A 187 -3.10 16.87 17.47
N ASP A 188 -1.91 16.59 18.00
CA ASP A 188 -1.77 15.75 19.18
C ASP A 188 -2.19 16.50 20.46
N SER A 189 -2.18 15.81 21.60
CA SER A 189 -2.51 16.41 22.90
C SER A 189 -1.57 17.55 23.32
N GLY A 190 -0.41 17.69 22.68
CA GLY A 190 0.56 18.76 22.89
C GLY A 190 0.39 19.94 21.93
N GLY A 191 -0.60 19.90 21.02
CA GLY A 191 -0.82 20.93 20.01
C GLY A 191 0.14 20.85 18.82
N MET A 192 0.87 19.73 18.67
CA MET A 192 1.78 19.50 17.55
C MET A 192 1.04 18.79 16.41
N THR A 193 1.29 19.18 15.16
CA THR A 193 0.73 18.50 14.00
C THR A 193 1.35 17.11 13.84
N CYS A 194 0.50 16.09 13.75
CA CYS A 194 0.87 14.69 13.56
C CYS A 194 0.07 14.07 12.40
N ALA A 195 0.67 13.07 11.77
CA ALA A 195 0.03 12.29 10.72
C ALA A 195 -0.76 11.18 11.39
N ASN A 196 -2.07 11.09 11.10
CA ASN A 196 -2.88 10.00 11.60
C ASN A 196 -2.57 8.72 10.79
N PRO A 197 -2.08 7.64 11.43
CA PRO A 197 -1.85 6.36 10.74
C PRO A 197 -3.17 5.74 10.25
N ASP A 198 -4.29 6.06 10.90
CA ASP A 198 -5.64 5.80 10.38
C ASP A 198 -5.94 6.85 9.31
N GLY A 199 -5.37 6.69 8.11
CA GLY A 199 -5.66 7.57 6.98
C GLY A 199 -7.16 7.63 6.68
N ALA A 200 -7.62 8.66 5.95
CA ALA A 200 -9.03 8.87 5.65
C ALA A 200 -9.68 7.76 4.77
N GLY A 201 -8.89 6.76 4.35
CA GLY A 201 -9.29 5.79 3.35
C GLY A 201 -9.41 6.43 1.95
N ALA A 202 -10.17 5.78 1.06
CA ALA A 202 -10.38 6.22 -0.32
C ALA A 202 -10.94 7.66 -0.46
N LEU A 203 -11.08 8.13 -1.71
CA LEU A 203 -11.60 9.44 -2.16
C LEU A 203 -12.69 10.12 -1.33
N SER A 204 -13.55 9.35 -0.65
CA SER A 204 -14.60 9.86 0.24
C SER A 204 -14.09 10.70 1.42
N GLY A 205 -12.79 10.65 1.73
CA GLY A 205 -12.18 11.43 2.81
C GLY A 205 -11.54 12.77 2.39
N LEU A 206 -11.50 13.10 1.11
CA LEU A 206 -10.90 14.36 0.62
C LEU A 206 -11.86 15.53 0.84
N ALA A 207 -11.46 16.51 1.65
CA ALA A 207 -12.27 17.70 1.90
C ALA A 207 -12.52 18.50 0.62
N ALA A 208 -11.56 18.52 -0.31
CA ALA A 208 -11.69 19.16 -1.61
C ALA A 208 -12.71 18.48 -2.56
N TYR A 209 -13.17 17.26 -2.28
CA TYR A 209 -14.03 16.48 -3.18
C TYR A 209 -15.42 16.19 -2.61
N ALA A 210 -15.54 15.88 -1.31
CA ALA A 210 -16.81 15.56 -0.68
C ALA A 210 -17.22 16.66 0.31
N PRO A 211 -18.40 17.29 0.16
CA PRO A 211 -18.91 18.24 1.15
C PRO A 211 -19.26 17.51 2.46
N GLY A 212 -18.53 17.80 3.54
CA GLY A 212 -18.75 17.26 4.88
C GLY A 212 -17.72 17.77 5.89
N GLU A 213 -17.96 17.55 7.19
CA GLU A 213 -16.95 17.72 8.26
C GLU A 213 -15.90 16.61 8.14
N SER A 214 -15.04 16.73 7.14
CA SER A 214 -13.94 15.79 6.87
C SER A 214 -12.62 16.44 7.26
N ASP A 215 -11.82 15.70 8.04
CA ASP A 215 -10.50 16.14 8.46
C ASP A 215 -9.58 16.40 7.24
N PRO A 216 -8.70 17.42 7.31
CA PRO A 216 -7.86 17.79 6.18
C PRO A 216 -6.83 16.71 5.87
N THR A 217 -6.75 16.32 4.59
CA THR A 217 -5.77 15.35 4.11
C THR A 217 -4.52 16.01 3.51
N VAL A 218 -3.48 15.22 3.24
CA VAL A 218 -2.28 15.67 2.51
C VAL A 218 -2.64 16.21 1.13
N THR A 219 -3.58 15.56 0.45
CA THR A 219 -4.04 15.99 -0.89
C THR A 219 -4.72 17.36 -0.80
N ASP A 220 -5.50 17.63 0.25
CA ASP A 220 -6.10 18.94 0.48
C ASP A 220 -5.02 20.02 0.69
N ALA A 221 -3.99 19.71 1.47
CA ALA A 221 -2.86 20.62 1.69
C ALA A 221 -2.04 20.87 0.42
N GLN A 222 -1.88 19.86 -0.45
CA GLN A 222 -1.23 20.03 -1.76
C GLN A 222 -2.10 20.86 -2.72
N PHE A 223 -3.42 20.70 -2.65
CA PHE A 223 -4.36 21.50 -3.44
C PHE A 223 -4.36 22.98 -3.03
N VAL A 224 -4.42 23.28 -1.73
CA VAL A 224 -4.34 24.66 -1.20
C VAL A 224 -3.01 25.34 -1.57
N GLN A 225 -1.91 24.59 -1.64
CA GLN A 225 -0.62 25.10 -2.12
C GLN A 225 -0.55 25.31 -3.63
N GLY A 226 -1.60 24.97 -4.39
CA GLY A 226 -1.63 25.07 -5.85
C GLY A 226 -0.77 24.02 -6.57
N ARG A 227 -0.40 22.92 -5.89
CA ARG A 227 0.38 21.83 -6.51
C ARG A 227 -0.47 20.87 -7.36
N LEU A 228 -1.79 20.93 -7.21
CA LEU A 228 -2.75 20.06 -7.90
C LEU A 228 -3.68 20.90 -8.81
N CYS A 229 -3.98 20.37 -9.99
CA CYS A 229 -4.95 20.97 -10.92
C CYS A 229 -6.38 20.64 -10.48
N SER A 230 -7.25 21.65 -10.39
CA SER A 230 -8.64 21.48 -9.95
C SER A 230 -9.52 20.73 -10.96
N THR A 231 -9.27 20.88 -12.26
CA THR A 231 -10.15 20.41 -13.34
C THR A 231 -9.74 19.07 -13.96
N GLU A 232 -8.50 18.61 -13.73
CA GLU A 232 -7.97 17.39 -14.35
C GLU A 232 -7.57 16.31 -13.34
N TYR A 233 -8.03 16.43 -12.08
CA TYR A 233 -7.67 15.45 -11.06
C TYR A 233 -8.17 14.04 -11.42
N ALA A 234 -7.28 13.06 -11.23
CA ALA A 234 -7.51 11.67 -11.62
C ALA A 234 -7.93 11.46 -13.09
N GLY A 235 -7.37 12.26 -14.01
CA GLY A 235 -7.70 12.19 -15.44
C GLY A 235 -9.05 12.82 -15.78
N GLY A 236 -9.47 13.82 -14.99
CA GLY A 236 -10.75 14.52 -15.15
C GLY A 236 -11.95 13.76 -14.59
N LEU A 237 -11.73 12.69 -13.82
CA LEU A 237 -12.81 11.96 -13.14
C LEU A 237 -13.38 12.74 -11.96
N ILE A 238 -12.59 13.65 -11.39
CA ILE A 238 -12.89 14.40 -10.18
C ILE A 238 -12.54 15.86 -10.40
N GLU A 239 -13.46 16.72 -10.01
CA GLU A 239 -13.24 18.16 -9.90
C GLU A 239 -13.01 18.50 -8.42
N LEU A 240 -11.90 19.16 -8.13
CA LEU A 240 -11.56 19.60 -6.77
C LEU A 240 -12.14 21.00 -6.53
N MET A 241 -12.91 21.14 -5.45
CA MET A 241 -13.58 22.38 -5.07
C MET A 241 -12.69 23.25 -4.19
N ALA A 242 -12.32 24.42 -4.72
CA ALA A 242 -11.63 25.46 -3.96
C ALA A 242 -12.46 25.93 -2.77
N GLY A 243 -11.81 26.21 -1.63
CA GLY A 243 -12.46 26.72 -0.42
C GLY A 243 -12.98 25.64 0.55
N LEU A 244 -13.23 24.40 0.11
CA LEU A 244 -13.55 23.31 1.05
C LEU A 244 -12.30 22.83 1.79
N ALA A 245 -11.21 22.60 1.06
CA ALA A 245 -9.91 22.25 1.64
C ALA A 245 -9.38 23.34 2.57
N ASP A 246 -9.52 24.62 2.18
CA ASP A 246 -9.10 25.76 2.99
C ASP A 246 -9.80 25.78 4.34
N LYS A 247 -11.13 25.59 4.35
CA LYS A 247 -11.94 25.54 5.57
C LYS A 247 -11.57 24.36 6.46
N ALA A 248 -11.37 23.17 5.89
CA ALA A 248 -10.99 22.00 6.67
C ALA A 248 -9.64 22.19 7.38
N ILE A 249 -8.65 22.74 6.67
CA ILE A 249 -7.32 23.03 7.24
C ILE A 249 -7.40 24.14 8.31
N GLU A 250 -8.19 25.18 8.07
CA GLU A 250 -8.39 26.27 9.02
C GLU A 250 -9.03 25.76 10.32
N ILE A 251 -10.08 24.94 10.22
CA ILE A 251 -10.84 24.45 11.37
C ILE A 251 -10.01 23.46 12.19
N SER A 252 -9.39 22.46 11.57
CA SER A 252 -8.73 21.37 12.29
C SER A 252 -7.30 21.69 12.75
N ILE A 253 -6.63 22.66 12.12
CA ILE A 253 -5.22 22.98 12.41
C ILE A 253 -5.01 24.47 12.65
N GLY A 254 -5.46 25.33 11.72
CA GLY A 254 -5.14 26.75 11.73
C GLY A 254 -5.61 27.47 12.99
N LYS A 255 -6.85 27.20 13.43
CA LYS A 255 -7.48 27.86 14.58
C LYS A 255 -6.74 27.63 15.91
N ASP A 256 -6.33 26.39 16.17
CA ASP A 256 -5.73 26.02 17.46
C ASP A 256 -4.22 26.28 17.51
N THR A 257 -3.56 26.30 16.35
CA THR A 257 -2.12 26.63 16.24
C THR A 257 -1.84 28.11 16.03
N GLY A 258 -2.86 28.91 15.68
CA GLY A 258 -2.71 30.31 15.28
C GLY A 258 -2.04 30.49 13.90
N LEU A 259 -1.86 29.41 13.14
CA LEU A 259 -1.30 29.45 11.80
C LEU A 259 -2.34 29.90 10.78
N THR A 260 -1.89 30.61 9.74
CA THR A 260 -2.72 30.85 8.56
C THR A 260 -2.98 29.52 7.84
N THR A 261 -4.08 29.42 7.09
CA THR A 261 -4.40 28.24 6.28
C THR A 261 -3.24 27.81 5.39
N ALA A 262 -2.56 28.78 4.75
CA ALA A 262 -1.38 28.52 3.94
C ALA A 262 -0.20 27.98 4.78
N GLY A 263 0.03 28.53 5.97
CA GLY A 263 1.07 28.05 6.89
C GLY A 263 0.80 26.62 7.38
N ALA A 264 -0.45 26.33 7.75
CA ALA A 264 -0.89 24.99 8.15
C ALA A 264 -0.76 23.98 7.00
N ALA A 265 -1.13 24.36 5.77
CA ALA A 265 -0.97 23.51 4.59
C ALA A 265 0.51 23.18 4.30
N ILE A 266 1.41 24.16 4.41
CA ILE A 266 2.86 23.95 4.26
C ILE A 266 3.37 23.00 5.34
N GLY A 267 2.96 23.19 6.60
CA GLY A 267 3.33 22.32 7.71
C GLY A 267 2.90 20.87 7.49
N ASN A 268 1.67 20.66 7.03
CA ASN A 268 1.13 19.34 6.73
C ASN A 268 1.94 18.61 5.64
N VAL A 269 2.23 19.28 4.52
CA VAL A 269 3.04 18.65 3.46
C VAL A 269 4.46 18.34 3.93
N ARG A 270 5.08 19.23 4.71
CA ARG A 270 6.42 18.99 5.28
C ARG A 270 6.46 17.81 6.23
N LEU A 271 5.41 17.62 7.03
CA LEU A 271 5.31 16.50 7.95
C LEU A 271 5.36 15.15 7.19
N ILE A 272 4.62 15.05 6.08
CA ILE A 272 4.59 13.85 5.24
C ILE A 272 5.91 13.66 4.49
N GLU A 273 6.51 14.75 4.00
CA GLU A 273 7.85 14.70 3.42
C GLU A 273 8.86 14.13 4.42
N GLN A 274 8.77 14.50 5.70
CA GLN A 274 9.61 13.97 6.78
C GLN A 274 9.35 12.48 7.07
N CYS A 275 8.10 12.01 7.06
CA CYS A 275 7.80 10.58 7.20
C CYS A 275 8.50 9.75 6.10
N VAL A 276 8.38 10.19 4.84
CA VAL A 276 9.02 9.47 3.72
C VAL A 276 10.55 9.55 3.79
N VAL A 277 11.10 10.67 4.26
CA VAL A 277 12.55 10.79 4.50
C VAL A 277 13.01 9.77 5.55
N ARG A 278 12.31 9.68 6.68
CA ARG A 278 12.61 8.71 7.72
C ARG A 278 12.55 7.26 7.20
N ALA A 279 11.55 6.94 6.39
CA ALA A 279 11.43 5.64 5.73
C ALA A 279 12.66 5.33 4.85
N ILE A 280 13.13 6.31 4.07
CA ILE A 280 14.35 6.18 3.26
C ILE A 280 15.55 5.87 4.17
N GLU A 281 15.73 6.59 5.27
CA GLU A 281 16.83 6.38 6.21
C GLU A 281 16.80 4.98 6.84
N GLN A 282 15.61 4.46 7.18
CA GLN A 282 15.43 3.11 7.72
C GLN A 282 15.79 2.01 6.70
N VAL A 283 15.45 2.19 5.43
CA VAL A 283 15.80 1.19 4.39
C VAL A 283 17.22 1.34 3.87
N SER A 284 17.92 2.43 4.21
CA SER A 284 19.27 2.74 3.73
C SER A 284 20.29 2.87 4.87
N ILE A 285 20.35 4.03 5.52
CA ILE A 285 21.35 4.39 6.53
C ILE A 285 21.36 3.39 7.69
N GLU A 286 20.19 3.02 8.21
CA GLU A 286 20.11 2.06 9.32
C GLU A 286 20.60 0.65 8.93
N ARG A 287 20.64 0.35 7.63
CA ARG A 287 21.21 -0.88 7.06
C ARG A 287 22.67 -0.72 6.66
N GLY A 288 23.30 0.41 6.97
CA GLY A 288 24.69 0.70 6.61
C GLY A 288 24.90 1.04 5.13
N LEU A 289 23.84 1.44 4.42
CA LEU A 289 23.90 1.85 3.02
C LEU A 289 24.01 3.38 2.93
N ASP A 290 24.88 3.87 2.04
CA ASP A 290 25.01 5.29 1.71
C ASP A 290 23.98 5.66 0.62
N PRO A 291 22.94 6.47 0.93
CA PRO A 291 21.88 6.82 -0.03
C PRO A 291 22.39 7.51 -1.29
N SER A 292 23.50 8.26 -1.20
CA SER A 292 24.07 9.01 -2.34
C SER A 292 24.57 8.11 -3.47
N ARG A 293 24.77 6.82 -3.18
CA ARG A 293 25.16 5.80 -4.16
C ARG A 293 23.98 5.19 -4.91
N PHE A 294 22.76 5.59 -4.57
CA PHE A 294 21.54 5.10 -5.18
C PHE A 294 20.82 6.24 -5.91
N VAL A 295 19.93 5.85 -6.81
CA VAL A 295 19.00 6.76 -7.47
C VAL A 295 17.61 6.47 -6.93
N LEU A 296 16.94 7.50 -6.43
CA LEU A 296 15.56 7.37 -5.97
C LEU A 296 14.63 7.41 -7.18
N ILE A 297 13.82 6.36 -7.34
CA ILE A 297 12.78 6.31 -8.37
C ILE A 297 11.44 6.62 -7.69
N ALA A 298 10.90 7.82 -7.94
CA ALA A 298 9.60 8.23 -7.42
C ALA A 298 8.49 7.72 -8.34
N THR A 299 7.63 6.84 -7.83
CA THR A 299 6.55 6.19 -8.59
C THR A 299 5.20 6.33 -7.88
N GLY A 300 4.11 5.95 -8.56
CA GLY A 300 2.74 6.07 -8.04
C GLY A 300 2.22 7.51 -8.09
N ALA A 301 0.95 7.70 -7.71
CA ALA A 301 0.27 8.99 -7.92
C ALA A 301 0.85 10.16 -7.09
N ALA A 302 1.28 9.90 -5.85
CA ALA A 302 1.81 10.93 -4.94
C ALA A 302 3.35 10.99 -4.91
N GLY A 303 4.03 9.97 -5.45
CA GLY A 303 5.49 9.86 -5.39
C GLY A 303 6.21 11.03 -6.05
N PRO A 304 5.94 11.35 -7.33
CA PRO A 304 6.60 12.45 -8.04
C PRO A 304 6.36 13.82 -7.39
N ILE A 305 5.18 14.06 -6.81
CA ILE A 305 4.84 15.36 -6.22
C ILE A 305 5.68 15.65 -4.97
N SER A 306 6.00 14.61 -4.20
CA SER A 306 6.89 14.72 -3.04
C SER A 306 8.33 14.31 -3.35
N GLY A 307 8.65 13.96 -4.59
CA GLY A 307 9.95 13.41 -4.99
C GLY A 307 11.08 14.43 -4.92
N ALA A 308 10.81 15.67 -5.36
CA ALA A 308 11.81 16.75 -5.38
C ALA A 308 12.36 17.10 -3.99
N ALA A 309 11.53 17.02 -2.95
CA ALA A 309 11.94 17.27 -1.57
C ALA A 309 13.01 16.28 -1.07
N LYS A 310 13.18 15.12 -1.74
CA LYS A 310 14.10 14.04 -1.36
C LYS A 310 15.40 14.03 -2.16
N ALA A 311 15.59 14.99 -3.07
CA ALA A 311 16.82 15.11 -3.86
C ALA A 311 18.09 15.35 -3.03
N VAL A 312 17.93 15.66 -1.73
CA VAL A 312 19.05 15.76 -0.77
C VAL A 312 19.80 14.44 -0.61
N TYR A 313 19.14 13.29 -0.83
CA TYR A 313 19.77 11.96 -0.72
C TYR A 313 20.43 11.46 -2.02
N GLY A 314 20.34 12.22 -3.12
CA GLY A 314 20.89 11.83 -4.42
C GLY A 314 19.98 12.21 -5.59
N GLY A 315 20.28 11.67 -6.76
CA GLY A 315 19.47 11.88 -7.96
C GLY A 315 18.06 11.29 -7.79
N VAL A 316 17.04 12.09 -8.10
CA VAL A 316 15.64 11.65 -8.16
C VAL A 316 15.22 11.55 -9.62
N ILE A 317 14.77 10.36 -10.02
CA ILE A 317 14.08 10.17 -11.28
C ILE A 317 12.58 10.15 -10.97
N ASN A 318 11.90 11.21 -11.41
CA ASN A 318 10.45 11.18 -11.55
C ASN A 318 10.16 10.37 -12.80
N ASP A 319 9.62 9.18 -12.60
CA ASP A 319 9.22 8.34 -13.72
C ASP A 319 7.86 8.86 -14.22
N ASP A 320 7.86 9.38 -15.44
CA ASP A 320 6.69 9.94 -16.14
C ASP A 320 5.77 8.84 -16.69
N GLY A 321 6.19 7.58 -16.60
CA GLY A 321 5.38 6.41 -16.95
C GLY A 321 4.30 6.13 -15.92
N SER A 322 3.07 5.96 -16.41
CA SER A 322 1.88 5.35 -15.79
C SER A 322 1.67 5.52 -14.28
N SER A 323 0.50 6.00 -13.83
CA SER A 323 0.21 5.99 -12.38
C SER A 323 0.24 4.58 -11.74
N ASP A 324 0.19 3.52 -12.55
CA ASP A 324 0.32 2.12 -12.14
C ASP A 324 1.48 1.39 -12.85
N GLN A 325 2.70 1.76 -12.47
CA GLN A 325 3.90 1.08 -12.93
C GLN A 325 4.02 -0.34 -12.42
N SER A 326 3.42 -0.63 -11.25
CA SER A 326 3.40 -1.96 -10.67
C SER A 326 2.79 -2.93 -11.68
N ALA A 327 1.60 -2.65 -12.20
CA ALA A 327 0.96 -3.46 -13.23
C ALA A 327 1.83 -3.57 -14.50
N THR A 328 2.37 -2.45 -15.02
CA THR A 328 3.21 -2.46 -16.23
C THR A 328 4.46 -3.33 -16.06
N ARG A 329 5.15 -3.25 -14.92
CA ARG A 329 6.35 -4.04 -14.62
C ARG A 329 6.00 -5.51 -14.39
N PHE A 330 4.89 -5.80 -13.71
CA PHE A 330 4.41 -7.17 -13.55
C PHE A 330 4.10 -7.83 -14.90
N LEU A 331 3.46 -7.13 -15.83
CA LEU A 331 3.15 -7.67 -17.17
C LEU A 331 4.40 -7.95 -18.02
N ARG A 332 5.52 -7.30 -17.70
CA ARG A 332 6.82 -7.51 -18.33
C ARG A 332 7.68 -8.55 -17.60
N ALA A 333 7.29 -8.94 -16.39
CA ALA A 333 7.99 -9.96 -15.64
C ALA A 333 7.77 -11.35 -16.26
N THR A 334 8.83 -12.16 -16.26
CA THR A 334 8.73 -13.57 -16.62
C THR A 334 7.95 -14.31 -15.54
N TYR A 335 6.92 -15.07 -15.94
CA TYR A 335 6.21 -15.94 -15.01
C TYR A 335 7.19 -16.97 -14.42
N GLY A 336 7.20 -17.09 -13.09
CA GLY A 336 8.03 -18.06 -12.38
C GLY A 336 7.30 -18.57 -11.16
N GLU A 337 7.36 -19.88 -10.95
CA GLU A 337 6.89 -20.53 -9.73
C GLU A 337 8.10 -20.89 -8.85
N LYS A 338 8.01 -20.61 -7.55
CA LYS A 338 9.09 -20.92 -6.61
C LYS A 338 8.54 -21.73 -5.44
N SER A 339 8.99 -22.97 -5.32
CA SER A 339 8.78 -23.82 -4.15
C SER A 339 10.02 -23.81 -3.27
N SER A 340 9.87 -23.68 -1.95
CA SER A 340 10.97 -23.81 -0.98
C SER A 340 10.73 -24.94 0.01
N ARG A 341 11.76 -25.75 0.27
CA ARG A 341 11.76 -26.77 1.33
C ARG A 341 13.06 -26.66 2.14
N THR A 342 12.94 -26.49 3.44
CA THR A 342 14.10 -26.43 4.34
C THR A 342 14.49 -27.83 4.81
N LYS A 343 15.77 -28.19 4.61
CA LYS A 343 16.39 -29.39 5.16
C LYS A 343 17.80 -29.02 5.63
N HIS A 344 18.14 -29.35 6.86
CA HIS A 344 19.51 -29.24 7.34
C HIS A 344 20.25 -30.54 6.97
N ASN A 345 21.30 -30.43 6.16
CA ASN A 345 22.21 -31.52 5.87
C ASN A 345 23.59 -31.12 6.41
N PRO A 346 24.25 -31.96 7.22
CA PRO A 346 25.65 -31.72 7.58
C PRO A 346 26.49 -31.75 6.30
N VAL A 347 27.36 -30.76 6.14
CA VAL A 347 28.43 -30.79 5.14
C VAL A 347 29.60 -31.45 5.85
N GLU A 348 30.02 -32.64 5.40
CA GLU A 348 31.28 -33.24 5.86
C GLU A 348 32.41 -32.33 5.38
N VAL A 349 33.14 -31.76 6.34
CA VAL A 349 34.36 -30.97 6.13
C VAL A 349 35.56 -31.87 6.33
#